data_AF-A0A2I0NVJ5-F1
#
_entry.id   AF-A0A2I0NVJ5-F1
#
_cell.length_a   1.000
_cell.length_b   1.000
_cell.length_c   1.000
_cell.angle_alpha   90.00
_cell.angle_beta   90.00
_cell.angle_gamma   90.00
#
_symmetry.space_group_name_H-M   'P 1'
#
loop_
_entity.id
_entity.type
_entity.pdbx_description
1 polymer ?
#
loop_
_entity_poly.entity_id
_entity_poly.type
_entity_poly.pdbx_seq_one_letter_code
_entity_poly.pdbx_strand_id
1 'polypeptide(L)' 'LRENGLDHRQIAGFLQDEYGIELFPADILSFLEESVHVLEAMSDVARLQGQGELEKKTDEHIRLIER' A
#
# COMPACT_ATOMS: atom_id res chain seq x y z
N LEU A 1 3.69 -6.96 -1.25
CA LEU A 1 2.81 -8.15 -1.07
C LEU A 1 1.40 -7.85 -1.54
N ARG A 2 0.74 -6.79 -1.02
CA ARG A 2 -0.58 -6.36 -1.50
C ARG A 2 -0.63 -6.08 -3.00
N GLU A 3 0.31 -5.27 -3.50
CA GLU A 3 0.43 -4.98 -4.94
C GLU A 3 0.71 -6.23 -5.81
N ASN A 4 1.19 -7.33 -5.21
CA ASN A 4 1.42 -8.61 -5.90
C ASN A 4 0.17 -9.52 -5.87
N GLY A 5 -0.98 -9.01 -5.40
CA GLY A 5 -2.27 -9.69 -5.41
C GLY A 5 -2.65 -10.43 -4.13
N LEU A 6 -1.87 -10.31 -3.04
CA LEU A 6 -2.21 -10.94 -1.77
C LEU A 6 -3.19 -10.06 -0.98
N ASP A 7 -4.21 -10.66 -0.39
CA ASP A 7 -5.05 -10.00 0.61
C ASP A 7 -4.36 -9.93 1.99
N HIS A 8 -4.91 -9.13 2.90
CA HIS A 8 -4.37 -8.89 4.25
C HIS A 8 -4.20 -10.18 5.09
N ARG A 9 -5.03 -11.22 4.88
CA ARG A 9 -4.91 -12.49 5.59
C ARG A 9 -3.78 -13.34 5.01
N GLN A 10 -3.66 -13.35 3.68
CA GLN A 10 -2.57 -14.02 2.97
C GLN A 10 -1.22 -13.37 3.31
N ILE A 11 -1.18 -12.05 3.48
CA ILE A 11 0.02 -11.32 3.93
C ILE A 11 0.40 -11.76 5.35
N ALA A 12 -0.56 -11.82 6.28
CA ALA A 12 -0.29 -12.29 7.65
C ALA A 12 0.29 -13.71 7.66
N GLY A 13 -0.34 -14.63 6.92
CA GLY A 13 0.15 -16.01 6.78
C GLY A 13 1.55 -16.08 6.20
N PHE A 14 1.82 -15.34 5.11
CA PHE A 14 3.15 -15.29 4.49
C PHE A 14 4.22 -14.78 5.46
N LEU A 15 3.93 -13.73 6.24
CA LEU A 15 4.87 -13.18 7.22
C LEU A 15 5.12 -14.13 8.39
N GLN A 16 4.12 -14.89 8.79
CA GLN A 16 4.26 -15.94 9.79
C GLN A 16 5.10 -17.10 9.27
N ASP A 17 4.80 -17.61 8.08
CA ASP A 17 5.45 -18.80 7.52
C ASP A 17 6.91 -18.56 7.13
N GLU A 18 7.19 -17.43 6.47
CA GLU A 18 8.53 -17.15 5.93
C GLU A 18 9.44 -16.44 6.95
N TYR A 19 8.86 -15.66 7.87
CA TYR A 19 9.63 -14.80 8.77
C TYR A 19 9.33 -15.02 10.26
N GLY A 20 8.36 -15.87 10.62
CA GLY A 20 7.97 -16.11 12.01
C GLY A 20 7.32 -14.88 12.68
N ILE A 21 6.83 -13.92 11.89
CA ILE A 21 6.23 -12.68 12.39
C ILE A 21 4.73 -12.88 12.53
N GLU A 22 4.22 -12.82 13.76
CA GLU A 22 2.80 -12.90 14.05
C GLU A 22 2.15 -11.51 14.02
N LEU A 23 1.22 -11.30 13.08
CA LEU A 23 0.47 -10.05 12.92
C LEU A 23 -1.02 -10.35 12.76
N PHE A 24 -1.87 -9.47 13.30
CA PHE A 24 -3.29 -9.59 13.01
C PHE A 24 -3.59 -9.05 11.61
N PRO A 25 -4.45 -9.71 10.83
CA PRO A 25 -4.85 -9.20 9.50
C PRO A 25 -5.46 -7.80 9.53
N ALA A 26 -6.05 -7.38 10.66
CA ALA A 26 -6.56 -6.03 10.85
C ALA A 26 -5.45 -4.96 10.90
N ASP A 27 -4.31 -5.27 11.52
CA ASP A 27 -3.17 -4.35 11.59
C ASP A 27 -2.60 -4.09 10.19
N ILE A 28 -2.60 -5.13 9.34
CA ILE A 28 -2.18 -5.02 7.94
C ILE A 28 -3.17 -4.14 7.16
N LEU A 29 -4.48 -4.28 7.40
CA LEU A 29 -5.46 -3.40 6.76
C LEU A 29 -5.24 -1.94 7.13
N SER A 30 -5.09 -1.65 8.43
CA SER A 30 -4.82 -0.29 8.90
C SER A 30 -3.53 0.29 8.30
N PHE A 31 -2.47 -0.53 8.23
CA PHE A 31 -1.21 -0.11 7.58
C PHE A 31 -1.39 0.20 6.09
N LEU A 32 -2.16 -0.61 5.36
CA LEU A 32 -2.42 -0.39 3.94
C LEU A 32 -3.26 0.86 3.70
N GLU A 33 -4.25 1.13 4.56
CA GLU A 33 -5.06 2.36 4.53
C GLU A 33 -4.20 3.61 4.77
N GLU A 34 -3.36 3.60 5.81
CA GLU A 34 -2.41 4.68 6.07
C GLU A 34 -1.45 4.89 4.89
N SER A 35 -1.00 3.80 4.26
CA SER A 35 -0.12 3.87 3.09
C SER A 35 -0.80 4.55 1.90
N VAL A 36 -2.09 4.28 1.66
CA VAL A 36 -2.87 4.97 0.63
C VAL A 36 -2.94 6.46 0.93
N HIS A 37 -3.25 6.86 2.16
CA HIS A 37 -3.31 8.28 2.54
C HIS A 37 -1.98 9.01 2.33
N VAL A 38 -0.85 8.35 2.60
CA VAL A 38 0.47 8.92 2.31
C VAL A 38 0.68 9.09 0.79
N LEU A 39 0.30 8.10 -0.01
CA LEU A 39 0.41 8.19 -1.47
C LEU A 39 -0.51 9.27 -2.06
N GLU A 40 -1.71 9.45 -1.51
CA GLU A 40 -2.62 10.54 -1.89
C GLU A 40 -1.99 11.90 -1.61
N ALA A 41 -1.43 12.09 -0.41
CA ALA A 41 -0.72 13.32 -0.06
C ALA A 41 0.50 13.57 -0.97
N MET A 42 1.24 12.52 -1.34
CA MET A 42 2.34 12.62 -2.29
C MET A 42 1.85 12.99 -3.70
N SER A 43 0.74 12.40 -4.17
CA SER A 43 0.13 12.71 -5.48
C SER A 43 -0.28 14.18 -5.55
N ASP A 44 -0.90 14.71 -4.48
CA ASP A 44 -1.30 16.11 -4.40
C ASP A 44 -0.10 17.07 -4.44
N VAL A 45 0.97 16.77 -3.71
CA VAL A 45 2.22 17.57 -3.77
C VAL A 45 2.85 17.49 -5.15
N ALA A 46 2.91 16.30 -5.76
CA ALA A 46 3.45 16.11 -7.11
C ALA A 46 2.68 16.94 -8.14
N ARG A 47 1.34 16.92 -8.08
CA ARG A 47 0.47 17.73 -8.93
C ARG A 47 0.74 19.23 -8.77
N LEU A 48 0.82 19.72 -7.52
CA LEU A 48 1.11 21.13 -7.24
C LEU A 48 2.48 21.58 -7.76
N GLN A 49 3.47 20.68 -7.77
CA GLN A 49 4.83 20.94 -8.25
C GLN A 49 5.01 20.70 -9.75
N GLY A 50 3.95 20.31 -10.49
CA GLY A 50 4.02 19.98 -11.90
C GLY A 50 4.81 18.70 -12.22
N GLN A 51 4.97 17.80 -11.24
CA GLN A 51 5.70 16.54 -11.36
C GLN A 51 4.79 15.40 -11.85
N GLY A 52 4.27 15.51 -13.07
CA GLY A 52 3.24 14.60 -13.58
C GLY A 52 3.64 13.12 -13.64
N GLU A 53 4.93 12.79 -13.78
CA GLU A 53 5.39 11.40 -13.71
C GLU A 53 5.35 10.83 -12.28
N LEU A 54 5.55 11.68 -11.26
CA LEU A 54 5.41 11.27 -9.87
C LEU A 54 3.93 11.08 -9.51
N GLU A 55 3.06 12.00 -9.94
CA GLU A 55 1.59 11.87 -9.79
C GLU A 55 1.07 10.55 -10.38
N LYS A 56 1.46 10.23 -11.63
CA LYS A 56 1.05 8.97 -12.27
C LYS A 56 1.51 7.74 -11.49
N LYS A 57 2.73 7.76 -10.96
CA LYS A 57 3.27 6.64 -10.18
C LYS A 57 2.52 6.47 -8.87
N THR A 58 2.26 7.56 -8.14
CA THR A 58 1.48 7.49 -6.89
C THR A 58 0.08 6.96 -7.16
N ASP A 59 -0.57 7.40 -8.23
CA ASP A 59 -1.90 6.92 -8.61
C ASP A 59 -1.91 5.42 -9.00
N GLU A 60 -0.85 4.94 -9.65
CA GLU A 60 -0.68 3.52 -9.97
C GLU A 60 -0.57 2.67 -8.70
N HIS A 61 0.28 3.08 -7.75
CA HIS A 61 0.46 2.36 -6.49
C HIS A 61 -0.81 2.35 -5.62
N ILE A 62 -1.56 3.47 -5.55
CA ILE A 62 -2.85 3.53 -4.85
C ILE A 62 -3.79 2.44 -5.39
N ARG A 63 -3.96 2.37 -6.72
CA ARG A 63 -4.84 1.38 -7.36
C ARG A 63 -4.41 -0.06 -7.08
N LEU A 64 -3.10 -0.32 -6.99
CA LEU A 64 -2.58 -1.65 -6.68
C LEU A 64 -2.83 -2.05 -5.22
N ILE A 65 -2.90 -1.09 -4.30
CA ILE A 65 -3.14 -1.34 -2.88
C ILE A 65 -4.63 -1.53 -2.58
N GLU A 66 -5.50 -0.71 -3.18
CA GLU A 66 -6.95 -0.74 -2.96
C GLU A 66 -7.66 -1.98 -3.53
N ARG A 67 -7.03 -2.66 -4.50
CA ARG A 67 -7.62 -3.75 -5.30
C ARG A 67 -7.66 -5.09 -4.59
#